data_AF-A0A955KFS0-F1
#
_entry.id   AF-A0A955KFS0-F1
#
_cell.length_a   1.000
_cell.length_b   1.000
_cell.length_c   1.000
_cell.angle_alpha   90.00
_cell.angle_beta   90.00
_cell.angle_gamma   90.00
#
_symmetry.space_group_name_H-M   'P 1'
#
loop_
_entity.id
_entity.type
_entity.pdbx_description
1 polymer ?
#
loop_
_entity_poly.entity_id
_entity_poly.type
_entity_poly.pdbx_seq_one_letter_code
_entity_poly.pdbx_strand_id
1 'polypeptide(L)'
;MVNNTQELIETLKSQHRKIQSDLRAAYDELKSEGETPSSAIVADLSRFKKDLEEHLKLESEEFYPDYLAKKEARGEDTDSAKKFIRMMDDIGEVVMAFLYKYSTEEAVENSRDTFEDELLEIIDTLNTRIETEEQGVYDIYLLS
;
A
#
# COMPACT_ATOMS: atom_id res chain seq x y z
N MET A 1 22.32 -1.95 3.61
CA MET A 1 22.06 -1.76 5.05
C MET A 1 21.78 -0.30 5.27
N VAL A 2 20.51 0.08 5.34
CA VAL A 2 20.09 1.41 5.79
C VAL A 2 20.47 1.49 7.28
N ASN A 3 21.49 2.29 7.60
CA ASN A 3 22.07 2.37 8.95
C ASN A 3 21.27 3.27 9.91
N ASN A 4 20.00 3.56 9.61
CA ASN A 4 19.21 4.50 10.40
C ASN A 4 17.70 4.17 10.33
N THR A 5 17.14 3.70 11.45
CA THR A 5 15.70 3.46 11.64
C THR A 5 14.86 4.68 11.22
N GLN A 6 15.34 5.90 11.46
CA GLN A 6 14.64 7.12 11.04
C GLN A 6 14.56 7.25 9.51
N GLU A 7 15.67 6.98 8.80
CA GLU A 7 15.71 7.08 7.33
C GLU A 7 14.79 6.04 6.67
N LEU A 8 14.72 4.84 7.24
CA LEU A 8 13.79 3.80 6.77
C LEU A 8 12.34 4.26 6.93
N ILE A 9 11.96 4.78 8.09
CA ILE A 9 10.59 5.28 8.32
C ILE A 9 10.26 6.46 7.40
N GLU A 10 11.17 7.42 7.22
CA GLU A 10 10.93 8.53 6.29
C GLU A 10 10.78 8.06 4.84
N THR A 11 11.51 7.02 4.45
CA THR A 11 11.39 6.37 3.14
C THR A 11 10.01 5.73 2.98
N LEU A 12 9.56 4.94 3.97
CA LEU A 12 8.25 4.28 3.96
C LEU A 12 7.11 5.31 3.91
N LYS A 13 7.15 6.35 4.75
CA LYS A 13 6.18 7.47 4.71
C LYS A 13 6.19 8.20 3.38
N SER A 14 7.36 8.34 2.74
CA SER A 14 7.44 8.92 1.40
C SER A 14 6.82 8.02 0.33
N GLN A 15 6.97 6.69 0.45
CA GLN A 15 6.32 5.73 -0.43
C GLN A 15 4.80 5.77 -0.25
N HIS A 16 4.29 5.84 1.00
CA HIS A 16 2.85 6.00 1.28
C HIS A 16 2.24 7.20 0.56
N ARG A 17 2.88 8.38 0.68
CA ARG A 17 2.41 9.60 0.00
C ARG A 17 2.37 9.44 -1.52
N LYS A 18 3.34 8.73 -2.09
CA LYS A 18 3.40 8.46 -3.54
C LYS A 18 2.26 7.53 -3.96
N ILE A 19 2.11 6.41 -3.25
CA ILE A 19 1.03 5.43 -3.43
C ILE A 19 -0.35 6.08 -3.37
N GLN A 20 -0.60 6.93 -2.37
CA GLN A 20 -1.85 7.67 -2.25
C GLN A 20 -2.06 8.64 -3.42
N SER A 21 -1.00 9.30 -3.89
CA SER A 21 -1.06 10.18 -5.05
C SER A 21 -1.38 9.42 -6.34
N ASP A 22 -0.83 8.22 -6.54
CA ASP A 22 -1.06 7.43 -7.75
C ASP A 22 -2.49 6.91 -7.82
N LEU A 23 -3.03 6.42 -6.70
CA LEU A 23 -4.44 6.03 -6.60
C LEU A 23 -5.39 7.22 -6.80
N ARG A 24 -5.03 8.38 -6.24
CA ARG A 24 -5.80 9.59 -6.43
C ARG A 24 -5.85 10.02 -7.89
N ALA A 25 -4.75 9.88 -8.63
CA ALA A 25 -4.72 10.15 -10.07
C ALA A 25 -5.70 9.24 -10.82
N ALA A 26 -5.67 7.93 -10.58
CA ALA A 26 -6.61 6.98 -11.21
C ALA A 26 -8.08 7.32 -10.91
N TYR A 27 -8.38 7.76 -9.68
CA TYR A 27 -9.71 8.19 -9.28
C TYR A 27 -10.13 9.52 -9.95
N ASP A 28 -9.24 10.50 -10.04
CA ASP A 28 -9.52 11.77 -10.68
C ASP A 28 -9.74 11.61 -12.20
N GLU A 29 -8.98 10.72 -12.84
CA GLU A 29 -9.18 10.31 -14.23
C GLU A 29 -10.56 9.68 -14.45
N LEU A 30 -11.03 8.84 -13.52
CA LEU A 30 -12.37 8.26 -13.56
C LEU A 30 -13.48 9.32 -13.44
N LYS A 31 -13.25 10.39 -12.67
CA LYS A 31 -14.22 11.46 -12.38
C LYS A 31 -14.17 12.65 -13.33
N SER A 32 -13.24 12.69 -14.27
CA SER A 32 -13.15 13.77 -15.25
C SER A 32 -14.45 13.89 -16.06
N GLU A 33 -14.92 15.11 -16.32
CA GLU A 33 -16.17 15.38 -17.05
C GLU A 33 -16.08 15.06 -18.57
N GLY A 34 -15.07 14.31 -19.00
CA GLY A 34 -14.87 13.83 -20.37
C GLY A 34 -14.80 12.31 -20.48
N GLU A 35 -14.81 11.78 -21.71
CA GLU A 35 -14.44 10.39 -21.97
C GLU A 35 -12.94 10.21 -21.71
N THR A 36 -12.56 10.06 -20.43
CA THR A 36 -11.21 9.64 -20.09
C THR A 36 -10.99 8.26 -20.69
N PRO A 37 -9.95 8.09 -21.54
CA PRO A 37 -9.62 6.79 -22.09
C PRO A 37 -9.26 5.83 -20.97
N SER A 38 -9.76 4.61 -21.02
CA SER A 38 -9.42 3.54 -20.07
C SER A 38 -7.90 3.29 -20.02
N SER A 39 -7.17 3.59 -21.09
CA SER A 39 -5.70 3.57 -21.14
C SER A 39 -5.04 4.49 -20.12
N ALA A 40 -5.61 5.66 -19.81
CA ALA A 40 -5.06 6.57 -18.79
C ALA A 40 -5.20 5.96 -17.39
N ILE A 41 -6.39 5.42 -17.08
CA ILE A 41 -6.66 4.74 -15.81
C ILE A 41 -5.71 3.54 -15.65
N VAL A 42 -5.57 2.70 -16.66
CA VAL A 42 -4.68 1.52 -16.63
C VAL A 42 -3.21 1.93 -16.47
N ALA A 43 -2.78 3.04 -17.08
CA ALA A 43 -1.43 3.56 -16.92
C ALA A 43 -1.16 4.01 -15.48
N ASP A 44 -2.12 4.66 -14.83
CA ASP A 44 -2.00 5.07 -13.43
C ASP A 44 -2.06 3.87 -12.48
N LEU A 45 -2.95 2.90 -12.71
CA LEU A 45 -2.96 1.64 -11.96
C LEU A 45 -1.64 0.86 -12.11
N SER A 46 -1.02 0.89 -13.29
CA SER A 46 0.28 0.23 -13.52
C SER A 46 1.41 0.92 -12.74
N ARG A 47 1.38 2.25 -12.65
CA ARG A 47 2.33 3.04 -11.86
C ARG A 47 2.17 2.75 -10.37
N PHE A 48 0.92 2.86 -9.89
CA PHE A 48 0.54 2.53 -8.53
C PHE A 48 0.97 1.11 -8.14
N LYS A 49 0.68 0.11 -8.99
CA LYS A 49 1.09 -1.28 -8.77
C LYS A 49 2.59 -1.40 -8.53
N LYS A 50 3.40 -0.78 -9.39
CA LYS A 50 4.86 -0.84 -9.26
C LYS A 50 5.31 -0.24 -7.93
N ASP A 51 4.76 0.91 -7.56
CA ASP A 51 5.14 1.61 -6.33
C ASP A 51 4.69 0.86 -5.08
N LEU A 52 3.53 0.20 -5.12
CA LEU A 52 3.07 -0.70 -4.08
C LEU A 52 3.96 -1.94 -3.97
N GLU A 53 4.34 -2.58 -5.08
CA GLU A 53 5.26 -3.73 -5.06
C GLU A 53 6.63 -3.36 -4.44
N GLU A 54 7.18 -2.20 -4.80
CA GLU A 54 8.43 -1.70 -4.22
C GLU A 54 8.30 -1.43 -2.70
N HIS A 55 7.16 -0.90 -2.27
CA HIS A 55 6.87 -0.64 -0.87
C HIS A 55 6.70 -1.92 -0.04
N LEU A 56 5.83 -2.83 -0.47
CA LEU A 56 5.60 -4.12 0.19
C LEU A 56 6.88 -4.95 0.28
N LYS A 57 7.74 -4.86 -0.74
CA LYS A 57 9.04 -5.50 -0.73
C LYS A 57 9.95 -4.92 0.36
N LEU A 58 10.05 -3.59 0.44
CA LEU A 58 10.87 -2.95 1.48
C LEU A 58 10.38 -3.34 2.88
N GLU A 59 9.07 -3.46 3.06
CA GLU A 59 8.52 -3.84 4.35
C GLU A 59 8.79 -5.29 4.72
N SER A 60 8.55 -6.22 3.79
CA SER A 60 8.74 -7.65 4.00
C SER A 60 10.21 -8.06 4.12
N GLU A 61 11.12 -7.37 3.41
CA GLU A 61 12.55 -7.70 3.41
C GLU A 61 13.36 -6.93 4.47
N GLU A 62 12.94 -5.72 4.85
CA GLU A 62 13.70 -4.87 5.78
C GLU A 62 12.93 -4.49 7.05
N PHE A 63 11.79 -3.79 6.92
CA PHE A 63 11.12 -3.18 8.07
C PHE A 63 10.55 -4.20 9.07
N TYR A 64 9.70 -5.11 8.62
CA TYR A 64 9.04 -6.08 9.50
C TYR A 64 10.00 -7.06 10.15
N PRO A 65 11.01 -7.61 9.43
CA PRO A 65 12.06 -8.41 10.05
C PRO A 65 12.82 -7.66 11.15
N ASP A 66 13.22 -6.41 10.91
CA ASP A 66 13.96 -5.62 11.92
C ASP A 66 13.08 -5.27 13.12
N TYR A 67 11.82 -4.87 12.87
CA TYR A 67 10.84 -4.59 13.92
C TYR A 67 10.64 -5.80 14.85
N LEU A 68 10.49 -7.00 14.29
CA LEU A 68 10.38 -8.23 15.07
C LEU A 68 11.66 -8.53 15.84
N ALA A 69 12.82 -8.44 15.19
CA ALA A 69 14.12 -8.70 15.83
C ALA A 69 14.36 -7.79 17.03
N LYS A 70 14.01 -6.49 16.92
CA LYS A 70 14.11 -5.54 18.03
C LYS A 70 13.16 -5.89 19.18
N LYS A 71 11.92 -6.30 18.90
CA LYS A 71 10.98 -6.75 19.94
C LYS A 71 11.50 -7.99 20.67
N GLU A 72 11.99 -8.98 19.94
CA GLU A 72 12.58 -10.20 20.50
C GLU A 72 13.80 -9.89 21.37
N ALA A 73 14.67 -8.97 20.92
CA ALA A 73 15.85 -8.54 21.68
C ALA A 73 15.50 -7.88 23.02
N ARG A 74 14.32 -7.26 23.13
CA ARG A 74 13.80 -6.67 24.38
C ARG A 74 13.02 -7.67 25.25
N GLY A 75 12.86 -8.91 24.79
CA GLY A 75 12.07 -9.93 25.49
C GLY A 75 10.56 -9.66 25.44
N GLU A 76 10.09 -8.88 24.47
CA GLU A 76 8.67 -8.66 24.24
C GLU A 76 8.04 -9.87 23.54
N ASP A 77 6.76 -10.15 23.84
CA ASP A 77 5.97 -11.12 23.07
C ASP A 77 5.73 -10.60 21.65
N THR A 78 6.09 -11.40 20.64
CA THR A 78 5.95 -11.05 19.23
C THR A 78 4.68 -11.57 18.57
N ASP A 79 3.83 -12.32 19.26
CA ASP A 79 2.63 -12.89 18.66
C ASP A 79 1.67 -11.82 18.12
N SER A 80 1.52 -10.71 18.86
CA SER A 80 0.69 -9.58 18.41
C SER A 80 1.30 -8.86 17.21
N ALA A 81 2.63 -8.70 17.18
CA ALA A 81 3.34 -8.13 16.03
C ALA A 81 3.24 -9.02 14.79
N LYS A 82 3.37 -10.34 14.94
CA LYS A 82 3.21 -11.30 13.83
C LYS A 82 1.79 -11.31 13.28
N LYS A 83 0.77 -11.19 14.14
CA LYS A 83 -0.62 -11.04 13.70
C LYS A 83 -0.84 -9.74 12.95
N PHE A 84 -0.27 -8.64 13.44
CA PHE A 84 -0.29 -7.36 12.76
C PHE A 84 0.28 -7.45 11.34
N ILE A 85 1.49 -8.00 11.19
CA ILE A 85 2.15 -8.17 9.90
C ILE A 85 1.27 -8.96 8.93
N ARG A 86 0.69 -10.07 9.38
CA ARG A 86 -0.24 -10.86 8.55
C ARG A 86 -1.45 -10.07 8.07
N MET A 87 -2.03 -9.22 8.93
CA MET A 87 -3.15 -8.37 8.50
C MET A 87 -2.71 -7.37 7.43
N MET A 88 -1.49 -6.85 7.50
CA MET A 88 -0.96 -5.93 6.48
C MET A 88 -0.66 -6.66 5.17
N ASP A 89 -0.15 -7.90 5.25
CA ASP A 89 0.04 -8.78 4.09
C ASP A 89 -1.31 -9.09 3.42
N ASP A 90 -2.33 -9.47 4.19
CA ASP A 90 -3.68 -9.77 3.69
C ASP A 90 -4.28 -8.55 2.96
N ILE A 91 -4.10 -7.33 3.51
CA ILE A 91 -4.50 -6.09 2.84
C ILE A 91 -3.73 -5.90 1.52
N GLY A 92 -2.40 -6.10 1.54
CA GLY A 92 -1.57 -6.02 0.35
C GLY A 92 -2.04 -6.98 -0.76
N GLU A 93 -2.42 -8.20 -0.40
CA GLU A 93 -2.96 -9.20 -1.34
C GLU A 93 -4.29 -8.76 -1.96
N VAL A 94 -5.21 -8.19 -1.18
CA VAL A 94 -6.50 -7.66 -1.67
C VAL A 94 -6.27 -6.56 -2.71
N VAL A 95 -5.38 -5.61 -2.42
CA VAL A 95 -5.06 -4.51 -3.33
C VAL A 95 -4.38 -5.03 -4.60
N MET A 96 -3.45 -5.98 -4.48
CA MET A 96 -2.79 -6.59 -5.64
C MET A 96 -3.75 -7.39 -6.51
N ALA A 97 -4.75 -8.06 -5.93
CA ALA A 97 -5.79 -8.77 -6.67
C ALA A 97 -6.65 -7.80 -7.51
N PHE A 98 -7.03 -6.66 -6.95
CA PHE A 98 -7.71 -5.59 -7.68
C PHE A 98 -6.86 -5.10 -8.87
N LEU A 99 -5.57 -4.82 -8.63
CA LEU A 99 -4.68 -4.35 -9.69
C LEU A 99 -4.47 -5.37 -10.80
N TYR A 100 -4.48 -6.66 -10.47
CA TYR A 100 -4.43 -7.73 -11.47
C TYR A 100 -5.72 -7.78 -12.29
N LYS A 101 -6.87 -7.68 -11.64
CA LYS A 101 -8.20 -7.70 -12.27
C LYS A 101 -8.36 -6.58 -13.30
N TYR A 102 -7.90 -5.37 -12.98
CA TYR A 102 -8.04 -4.17 -13.82
C TYR A 102 -6.77 -3.78 -14.57
N SER A 103 -5.94 -4.76 -14.92
CA SER A 103 -4.66 -4.55 -15.62
C SER A 103 -4.79 -4.25 -17.11
N THR A 104 -6.01 -4.28 -17.68
CA THR A 104 -6.27 -4.03 -19.10
C THR A 104 -7.42 -3.04 -19.29
N GLU A 105 -7.41 -2.33 -20.41
CA GLU A 105 -8.46 -1.37 -20.77
C GLU A 105 -9.82 -2.07 -20.87
N GLU A 106 -9.86 -3.24 -21.51
CA GLU A 106 -11.06 -4.05 -21.66
C GLU A 106 -11.69 -4.43 -20.31
N ALA A 107 -10.87 -4.75 -19.29
CA ALA A 107 -11.39 -5.11 -17.97
C ALA A 107 -12.06 -3.91 -17.27
N VAL A 108 -11.46 -2.72 -17.41
CA VAL A 108 -12.01 -1.46 -16.88
C VAL A 108 -13.29 -1.08 -17.62
N GLU A 109 -13.31 -1.17 -18.96
CA GLU A 109 -14.45 -0.80 -19.81
C GLU A 109 -15.67 -1.69 -19.57
N ASN A 110 -15.46 -3.01 -19.55
CA ASN A 110 -16.54 -3.97 -19.41
C ASN A 110 -17.16 -3.98 -17.99
N SER A 111 -16.52 -3.34 -17.03
CA SER A 111 -16.87 -3.44 -15.60
C SER A 111 -16.90 -2.07 -14.93
N ARG A 112 -17.17 -0.99 -15.68
CA ARG A 112 -16.94 0.39 -15.21
C ARG A 112 -17.66 0.75 -13.91
N ASP A 113 -18.92 0.35 -13.75
CA ASP A 113 -19.68 0.61 -12.52
C ASP A 113 -19.05 -0.10 -11.32
N THR A 114 -18.74 -1.39 -11.46
CA THR A 114 -18.07 -2.17 -10.39
C THR A 114 -16.62 -1.73 -10.15
N PHE A 115 -15.93 -1.24 -11.18
CA PHE A 115 -14.57 -0.72 -11.06
C PHE A 115 -14.53 0.51 -10.16
N GLU A 116 -15.50 1.42 -10.30
CA GLU A 116 -15.58 2.60 -9.45
C GLU A 116 -15.75 2.22 -7.96
N ASP A 117 -16.71 1.34 -7.67
CA ASP A 117 -17.00 0.90 -6.31
C ASP A 117 -15.79 0.18 -5.69
N GLU A 118 -15.16 -0.72 -6.44
CA GLU A 118 -13.97 -1.43 -5.98
C GLU A 118 -12.75 -0.51 -5.82
N LEU A 119 -12.57 0.49 -6.69
CA LEU A 119 -11.50 1.47 -6.56
C LEU A 119 -11.64 2.27 -5.26
N LEU A 120 -12.87 2.68 -4.91
CA LEU A 120 -13.14 3.38 -3.65
C LEU A 120 -12.85 2.49 -2.43
N GLU A 121 -13.23 1.21 -2.48
CA GLU A 121 -12.92 0.24 -1.42
C GLU A 121 -11.41 0.04 -1.26
N ILE A 122 -10.66 -0.04 -2.37
CA ILE A 122 -9.19 -0.13 -2.34
C ILE A 122 -8.55 1.11 -1.75
N ILE A 123 -9.05 2.31 -2.09
CA ILE A 123 -8.56 3.57 -1.50
C ILE A 123 -8.74 3.56 0.02
N ASP A 124 -9.92 3.17 0.52
CA ASP A 124 -10.21 3.13 1.95
C ASP A 124 -9.37 2.08 2.68
N THR A 125 -9.28 0.89 2.09
CA THR A 125 -8.48 -0.24 2.59
C THR A 125 -7.00 0.14 2.74
N LEU A 126 -6.44 0.79 1.72
CA LEU A 126 -5.03 1.18 1.73
C LEU A 126 -4.77 2.36 2.68
N ASN A 127 -5.68 3.32 2.79
CA ASN A 127 -5.56 4.40 3.77
C ASN A 127 -5.58 3.84 5.19
N THR A 128 -6.45 2.86 5.47
CA THR A 128 -6.49 2.17 6.76
C THR A 128 -5.15 1.52 7.09
N ARG A 129 -4.53 0.82 6.11
CA ARG A 129 -3.19 0.23 6.26
C ARG A 129 -2.15 1.30 6.62
N ILE A 130 -2.06 2.35 5.81
CA ILE A 130 -1.10 3.45 5.97
C ILE A 130 -1.25 4.12 7.34
N GLU A 131 -2.49 4.44 7.75
CA GLU A 131 -2.75 5.05 9.05
C GLU A 131 -2.35 4.13 10.20
N THR A 132 -2.61 2.83 10.10
CA THR A 132 -2.28 1.87 11.14
C THR A 132 -0.76 1.69 11.28
N GLU A 133 -0.02 1.71 10.17
CA GLU A 133 1.44 1.65 10.17
C GLU A 133 2.04 2.94 10.74
N GLU A 134 1.61 4.11 10.23
CA GLU A 134 2.19 5.40 10.60
C GLU A 134 1.86 5.85 12.03
N GLN A 135 0.62 5.67 12.50
CA GLN A 135 0.19 6.08 13.84
C GLN A 135 0.41 5.00 14.90
N GLY A 136 0.72 3.77 14.46
CA GLY A 136 0.93 2.63 15.33
C GLY A 136 2.38 2.18 15.35
N VAL A 137 2.74 1.41 14.34
CA VAL A 137 3.98 0.62 14.37
C VAL A 137 5.22 1.47 14.19
N TYR A 138 5.19 2.51 13.36
CA TYR A 138 6.35 3.36 13.09
C TYR A 138 6.76 4.14 14.35
N ASP A 139 5.80 4.71 15.07
CA ASP A 139 6.06 5.42 16.32
C ASP A 139 6.64 4.48 17.38
N ILE A 140 6.08 3.27 17.51
CA ILE A 140 6.63 2.25 18.42
C ILE A 140 8.05 1.89 17.99
N TYR A 141 8.31 1.67 16.71
CA TYR A 141 9.61 1.24 16.19
C TYR A 141 10.72 2.28 16.37
N LEU A 142 10.40 3.58 16.25
CA LEU A 142 11.34 4.69 16.49
C LEU A 142 11.73 4.82 17.96
N LEU A 143 10.85 4.42 18.89
CA LEU A 143 11.13 4.42 20.33
C LEU A 143 11.96 3.21 20.80
N SER A 144 12.39 2.36 19.86
CA SER A 144 12.73 0.95 20.11
C SER A 144 14.12 0.57 19.62
#